data_AF-A0A958D6X5-F1
#
_entry.id   AF-A0A958D6X5-F1
#
_cell.length_a   1.000
_cell.length_b   1.000
_cell.length_c   1.000
_cell.angle_alpha   90.00
_cell.angle_beta   90.00
_cell.angle_gamma   90.00
#
_symmetry.space_group_name_H-M   'P 1'
#
loop_
_entity.id
_entity.type
_entity.pdbx_description
1 polymer ?
#
loop_
_entity_poly.entity_id
_entity_poly.type
_entity_poly.pdbx_seq_one_letter_code
_entity_poly.pdbx_strand_id
1 'polypeptide(L)'
;LPLATPIILAALLFAERRRWGWFVLAALLVAGVQEGTALLATMLGLYAIAIGGRAWWRSRKTGSASRSAAAWPIALGALVVAASLAWFYASTFVIVPAFAAQAYGVGESPYVARYGALGGSFSDVLISLVTRPGQVLQVAGEPLRLRYLFVLLAPFGFLSLAGPEILLLAAPLLLANLLSAFPFQYSGLLHYSAPLAAYVAVAAVFGGQRLRSLGRLAAVGLHDHRIWRVHRRMLLLMVYLLVWSIGCQIAFGFTPIGHNFQYYWPSPTAHDRLLARFQAQIPADAPLSTMPSLHPHFSHRQHLYRFPVIAESQYVLLDVAAQSGWAVHPVEMQQIVDGLLSSGDWTVQDGADGYLLLRRLDPAGNEQAVTALPAEFFSFASPSGQPQHPTDITINGELKLVGYDILDDEEWRQTGVRLYWQALEPLPA
;
A
#
# COMPACT_ATOMS: atom_id res chain seq x y z
N LEU A 1 6.40 2.73 -3.91
CA LEU A 1 6.43 2.97 -2.44
C LEU A 1 7.28 1.95 -1.67
N PRO A 2 6.99 0.63 -1.66
CA PRO A 2 7.79 -0.35 -0.90
C PRO A 2 9.29 -0.38 -1.28
N LEU A 3 9.60 -0.12 -2.54
CA LEU A 3 10.98 0.00 -3.04
C LEU A 3 11.81 1.06 -2.30
N ALA A 4 11.18 2.10 -1.72
CA ALA A 4 11.91 3.13 -0.98
C ALA A 4 12.52 2.62 0.33
N THR A 5 11.90 1.61 0.97
CA THR A 5 12.32 1.09 2.29
C THR A 5 13.80 0.67 2.32
N PRO A 6 14.29 -0.25 1.46
CA PRO A 6 15.70 -0.62 1.46
C PRO A 6 16.63 0.54 1.06
N ILE A 7 16.17 1.46 0.20
CA ILE A 7 16.98 2.59 -0.26
C ILE A 7 17.15 3.64 0.84
N ILE A 8 16.11 3.90 1.64
CA ILE A 8 16.17 4.75 2.84
C ILE A 8 17.17 4.18 3.85
N LEU A 9 17.10 2.86 4.12
CA LEU A 9 18.05 2.18 5.00
C LEU A 9 19.49 2.31 4.49
N ALA A 10 19.70 2.14 3.17
CA ALA A 10 21.01 2.32 2.55
C ALA A 10 21.51 3.77 2.67
N ALA A 11 20.66 4.77 2.42
CA ALA A 11 21.02 6.18 2.57
C ALA A 11 21.47 6.49 4.01
N LEU A 12 20.69 6.09 5.02
CA LEU A 12 21.05 6.27 6.43
C LEU A 12 22.37 5.54 6.78
N LEU A 13 22.57 4.32 6.28
CA LEU A 13 23.81 3.57 6.46
C LEU A 13 25.02 4.28 5.83
N PHE A 14 24.88 4.82 4.62
CA PHE A 14 25.95 5.54 3.95
C PHE A 14 26.29 6.86 4.63
N ALA A 15 25.28 7.58 5.14
CA ALA A 15 25.49 8.78 5.95
C ALA A 15 26.28 8.45 7.24
N GLU A 16 25.90 7.40 7.96
CA GLU A 16 26.60 6.92 9.16
C GLU A 16 28.05 6.50 8.85
N ARG A 17 28.27 5.82 7.71
CA ARG A 17 29.62 5.45 7.25
C ARG A 17 30.39 6.60 6.57
N ARG A 18 29.84 7.81 6.52
CA ARG A 18 30.41 8.98 5.84
C ARG A 18 30.74 8.76 4.36
N ARG A 19 30.04 7.84 3.70
CA ARG A 19 30.16 7.56 2.26
C ARG A 19 29.22 8.47 1.48
N TRP A 20 29.52 9.77 1.44
CA TRP A 20 28.56 10.79 1.01
C TRP A 20 28.12 10.68 -0.46
N GLY A 21 28.99 10.21 -1.38
CA GLY A 21 28.58 9.97 -2.78
C GLY A 21 27.48 8.91 -2.89
N TRP A 22 27.61 7.80 -2.16
CA TRP A 22 26.60 6.75 -2.10
C TRP A 22 25.33 7.19 -1.37
N PHE A 23 25.46 8.04 -0.36
CA PHE A 23 24.33 8.69 0.29
C PHE A 23 23.52 9.55 -0.69
N VAL A 24 24.18 10.40 -1.48
CA VAL A 24 23.50 11.25 -2.48
C VAL A 24 22.78 10.38 -3.50
N LEU A 25 23.44 9.36 -4.05
CA LEU A 25 22.82 8.43 -4.98
C LEU A 25 21.57 7.78 -4.36
N ALA A 26 21.69 7.22 -3.15
CA ALA A 26 20.56 6.59 -2.48
C ALA A 26 19.43 7.58 -2.19
N ALA A 27 19.72 8.79 -1.73
CA ALA A 27 18.70 9.80 -1.45
C ALA A 27 17.95 10.25 -2.72
N LEU A 28 18.66 10.43 -3.84
CA LEU A 28 18.03 10.75 -5.13
C LEU A 28 17.20 9.58 -5.67
N LEU A 29 17.65 8.33 -5.45
CA LEU A 29 16.84 7.16 -5.74
C LEU A 29 15.56 7.10 -4.89
N VAL A 30 15.62 7.47 -3.60
CA VAL A 30 14.41 7.62 -2.75
C VAL A 30 13.46 8.65 -3.36
N ALA A 31 13.97 9.80 -3.81
CA ALA A 31 13.15 10.83 -4.45
C ALA A 31 12.46 10.33 -5.73
N GLY A 32 13.11 9.42 -6.48
CA GLY A 32 12.58 8.85 -7.71
C GLY A 32 11.55 7.73 -7.55
N VAL A 33 11.31 7.20 -6.34
CA VAL A 33 10.37 6.06 -6.15
C VAL A 33 8.91 6.45 -6.36
N GLN A 34 8.52 7.64 -5.92
CA GLN A 34 7.16 8.18 -5.98
C GLN A 34 7.23 9.69 -5.70
N GLU A 35 6.31 10.49 -6.22
CA GLU A 35 6.31 11.96 -6.00
C GLU A 35 6.40 12.32 -4.51
N GLY A 36 5.64 11.65 -3.64
CA GLY A 36 5.65 11.92 -2.19
C GLY A 36 6.95 11.54 -1.47
N THR A 37 7.74 10.58 -1.98
CA THR A 37 8.99 10.14 -1.34
C THR A 37 10.12 11.15 -1.52
N ALA A 38 9.99 12.10 -2.44
CA ALA A 38 10.89 13.24 -2.57
C ALA A 38 10.97 14.07 -1.28
N LEU A 39 9.87 14.21 -0.52
CA LEU A 39 9.90 14.89 0.78
C LEU A 39 10.69 14.11 1.85
N LEU A 40 10.72 12.77 1.77
CA LEU A 40 11.56 11.94 2.63
C LEU A 40 13.05 12.08 2.26
N ALA A 41 13.37 12.17 0.97
CA ALA A 41 14.71 12.48 0.49
C ALA A 41 15.19 13.87 0.93
N THR A 42 14.31 14.87 0.92
CA THR A 42 14.57 16.19 1.51
C THR A 42 14.96 16.07 2.98
N MET A 43 14.22 15.28 3.77
CA MET A 43 14.55 15.04 5.18
C MET A 43 15.90 14.32 5.36
N LEU A 44 16.26 13.39 4.47
CA LEU A 44 17.59 12.78 4.47
C LEU A 44 18.69 13.82 4.19
N GLY A 45 18.48 14.74 3.26
CA GLY A 45 19.40 15.86 3.00
C GLY A 45 19.57 16.78 4.21
N LEU A 46 18.47 17.13 4.88
CA LEU A 46 18.49 17.88 6.14
C LEU A 46 19.23 17.13 7.25
N TYR A 47 19.08 15.81 7.32
CA TYR A 47 19.82 14.96 8.25
C TYR A 47 21.34 15.01 7.99
N ALA A 48 21.78 14.97 6.73
CA ALA A 48 23.19 15.13 6.37
C ALA A 48 23.73 16.52 6.76
N ILE A 49 22.96 17.59 6.51
CA ILE A 49 23.29 18.95 6.97
C ILE A 49 23.43 18.99 8.49
N ALA A 50 22.51 18.37 9.23
CA ALA A 50 22.56 18.32 10.69
C ALA A 50 23.76 17.54 11.24
N ILE A 51 24.20 16.47 10.55
CA ILE A 51 25.46 15.78 10.88
C ILE A 51 26.65 16.71 10.67
N GLY A 52 26.72 17.37 9.51
CA GLY A 52 27.79 18.30 9.16
C GLY A 52 27.86 19.50 10.11
N GLY A 53 26.72 20.12 10.41
CA GLY A 53 26.62 21.25 11.35
C GLY A 53 27.07 20.87 12.77
N ARG A 54 26.71 19.67 13.26
CA ARG A 54 27.19 19.17 14.55
C ARG A 54 28.71 18.94 14.56
N ALA A 55 29.27 18.41 13.48
CA ALA A 55 30.72 18.24 13.34
C ALA A 55 31.44 19.60 13.30
N TRP A 56 30.92 20.54 12.51
CA TRP A 56 31.45 21.90 12.40
C TRP A 56 31.46 22.63 13.75
N TRP A 57 30.36 22.56 14.51
CA TRP A 57 30.26 23.19 15.82
C TRP A 57 31.24 22.60 16.85
N ARG A 58 31.46 21.28 16.82
CA ARG A 58 32.46 20.61 17.67
C ARG A 58 33.88 21.03 17.32
N SER A 59 34.24 21.06 16.03
CA SER A 59 35.57 21.51 15.58
C SER A 59 35.85 22.95 15.99
N ARG A 60 34.84 23.82 16.02
CA ARG A 60 34.95 25.20 16.48
C ARG A 60 35.28 25.30 17.98
N LYS A 61 34.73 24.41 18.81
CA LYS A 61 35.00 24.36 20.26
C LYS A 61 36.38 23.78 20.59
N THR A 62 36.86 22.82 19.81
CA THR A 62 38.12 22.11 20.08
C THR A 62 39.35 22.71 19.37
N GLY A 63 39.18 23.79 18.60
CA GLY A 63 40.26 24.43 17.84
C GLY A 63 40.83 23.56 16.70
N SER A 64 40.17 22.45 16.35
CA SER A 64 40.68 21.50 15.36
C SER A 64 40.42 21.95 13.92
N ALA A 65 41.44 21.83 13.07
CA ALA A 65 41.45 22.23 11.66
C ALA A 65 40.56 21.37 10.73
N SER A 66 39.82 20.38 11.25
CA SER A 66 38.93 19.53 10.45
C SER A 66 37.59 20.24 10.12
N ARG A 67 37.69 21.39 9.44
CA ARG A 67 36.53 22.12 8.88
C ARG A 67 36.09 21.52 7.54
N SER A 68 37.03 21.00 6.75
CA SER A 68 36.77 20.37 5.46
C SER A 68 35.90 19.12 5.57
N ALA A 69 36.10 18.31 6.63
CA ALA A 69 35.31 17.10 6.87
C ALA A 69 33.83 17.38 7.21
N ALA A 70 33.52 18.58 7.69
CA ALA A 70 32.15 19.01 8.00
C ALA A 70 31.47 19.72 6.82
N ALA A 71 32.24 20.27 5.87
CA ALA A 71 31.69 20.98 4.71
C ALA A 71 30.99 20.03 3.73
N TRP A 72 31.56 18.85 3.48
CA TRP A 72 30.99 17.87 2.55
C TRP A 72 29.56 17.42 2.87
N PRO A 73 29.24 16.97 4.09
CA PRO A 73 27.86 16.62 4.44
C PRO A 73 26.86 17.77 4.29
N ILE A 74 27.28 19.01 4.57
CA ILE A 74 26.44 20.18 4.42
C ILE A 74 26.17 20.45 2.93
N ALA A 75 27.21 20.52 2.11
CA ALA A 75 27.09 20.78 0.68
C ALA A 75 26.27 19.71 -0.04
N LEU A 76 26.57 18.42 0.22
CA LEU A 76 25.87 17.31 -0.40
C LEU A 76 24.45 17.13 0.15
N GLY A 77 24.23 17.44 1.43
CA GLY A 77 22.88 17.47 1.99
C GLY A 77 22.03 18.61 1.39
N ALA A 78 22.60 19.79 1.19
CA ALA A 78 21.93 20.91 0.52
C ALA A 78 21.60 20.60 -0.94
N LEU A 79 22.51 19.93 -1.66
CA LEU A 79 22.25 19.41 -3.01
C LEU A 79 21.04 18.46 -3.01
N VAL A 80 20.99 17.49 -2.09
CA VAL A 80 19.88 16.54 -1.98
C VAL A 80 18.57 17.27 -1.66
N VAL A 81 18.57 18.24 -0.75
CA VAL A 81 17.39 19.07 -0.42
C VAL A 81 16.89 19.80 -1.66
N ALA A 82 17.78 20.53 -2.36
CA ALA A 82 17.40 21.31 -3.52
C ALA A 82 16.86 20.43 -4.66
N ALA A 83 17.57 19.34 -4.98
CA ALA A 83 17.16 18.41 -6.03
C ALA A 83 15.84 17.71 -5.71
N SER A 84 15.65 17.28 -4.45
CA SER A 84 14.43 16.57 -4.04
C SER A 84 13.21 17.50 -3.98
N LEU A 85 13.37 18.75 -3.52
CA LEU A 85 12.29 19.74 -3.55
C LEU A 85 11.94 20.15 -4.98
N ALA A 86 12.94 20.34 -5.85
CA ALA A 86 12.71 20.62 -7.26
C ALA A 86 11.96 19.46 -7.94
N TRP A 87 12.36 18.21 -7.66
CA TRP A 87 11.66 17.03 -8.17
C TRP A 87 10.24 16.92 -7.62
N PHE A 88 10.04 17.08 -6.30
CA PHE A 88 8.71 17.09 -5.68
C PHE A 88 7.79 18.11 -6.34
N TYR A 89 8.29 19.32 -6.59
CA TYR A 89 7.52 20.38 -7.23
C TYR A 89 7.15 20.00 -8.67
N ALA A 90 8.14 19.59 -9.47
CA ALA A 90 7.94 19.18 -10.85
C ALA A 90 6.97 18.00 -10.96
N SER A 91 7.12 16.96 -10.13
CA SER A 91 6.25 15.79 -10.17
C SER A 91 4.82 16.13 -9.74
N THR A 92 4.66 16.85 -8.63
CA THR A 92 3.35 17.06 -7.99
C THR A 92 2.52 18.17 -8.63
N PHE A 93 3.17 19.26 -9.06
CA PHE A 93 2.47 20.46 -9.52
C PHE A 93 2.60 20.72 -11.03
N VAL A 94 3.47 20.00 -11.73
CA VAL A 94 3.63 20.15 -13.19
C VAL A 94 3.23 18.88 -13.92
N ILE A 95 3.89 17.75 -13.63
CA ILE A 95 3.69 16.48 -14.34
C ILE A 95 2.31 15.91 -14.03
N VAL A 96 1.99 15.66 -12.75
CA VAL A 96 0.71 15.02 -12.37
C VAL A 96 -0.50 15.82 -12.90
N PRO A 97 -0.63 17.15 -12.68
CA PRO A 97 -1.78 17.90 -13.18
C PRO A 97 -1.91 17.90 -14.71
N ALA A 98 -0.78 17.98 -15.44
CA ALA A 98 -0.78 17.98 -16.90
C ALA A 98 -1.39 16.69 -17.50
N PHE A 99 -1.22 15.55 -16.82
CA PHE A 99 -1.78 14.27 -17.27
C PHE A 99 -3.07 13.87 -16.55
N ALA A 100 -3.32 14.37 -15.33
CA ALA A 100 -4.52 14.04 -14.56
C ALA A 100 -5.81 14.56 -15.21
N ALA A 101 -5.76 15.74 -15.82
CA ALA A 101 -6.91 16.28 -16.56
C ALA A 101 -7.34 15.36 -17.71
N GLN A 102 -6.37 14.77 -18.42
CA GLN A 102 -6.61 13.85 -19.52
C GLN A 102 -7.08 12.47 -19.03
N ALA A 103 -6.52 11.97 -17.92
CA ALA A 103 -6.78 10.60 -17.44
C ALA A 103 -8.03 10.49 -16.55
N TYR A 104 -8.37 11.53 -15.80
CA TYR A 104 -9.39 11.48 -14.74
C TYR A 104 -10.45 12.59 -14.85
N GLY A 105 -10.36 13.47 -15.85
CA GLY A 105 -11.32 14.56 -16.05
C GLY A 105 -11.31 15.62 -14.94
N VAL A 106 -10.26 15.65 -14.10
CA VAL A 106 -10.10 16.60 -12.99
C VAL A 106 -8.93 17.55 -13.27
N GLY A 107 -9.17 18.85 -13.14
CA GLY A 107 -8.16 19.91 -13.37
C GLY A 107 -7.15 20.11 -12.23
N GLU A 108 -7.32 19.38 -11.11
CA GLU A 108 -6.42 19.42 -9.97
C GLU A 108 -5.91 18.02 -9.60
N SER A 109 -4.81 17.98 -8.85
CA SER A 109 -4.30 16.73 -8.30
C SER A 109 -5.34 16.08 -7.37
N PRO A 110 -5.75 14.82 -7.62
CA PRO A 110 -6.79 14.16 -6.81
C PRO A 110 -6.35 13.92 -5.35
N TYR A 111 -5.08 14.16 -5.03
CA TYR A 111 -4.54 13.95 -3.69
C TYR A 111 -5.03 14.99 -2.67
N VAL A 112 -5.33 16.23 -3.08
CA VAL A 112 -5.78 17.30 -2.15
C VAL A 112 -7.14 16.97 -1.56
N ALA A 113 -8.02 16.35 -2.33
CA ALA A 113 -9.36 15.95 -1.89
C ALA A 113 -9.33 15.07 -0.63
N ARG A 114 -8.24 14.34 -0.41
CA ARG A 114 -8.04 13.52 0.81
C ARG A 114 -7.83 14.34 2.07
N TYR A 115 -7.57 15.63 1.99
CA TYR A 115 -7.27 16.51 3.13
C TYR A 115 -8.32 17.59 3.31
N GLY A 116 -9.56 17.40 2.80
CA GLY A 116 -10.62 18.41 2.83
C GLY A 116 -10.90 19.02 4.22
N ALA A 117 -10.68 18.26 5.31
CA ALA A 117 -10.76 18.78 6.67
C ALA A 117 -9.79 19.95 6.92
N LEU A 118 -8.62 19.94 6.29
CA LEU A 118 -7.54 20.91 6.46
C LEU A 118 -7.50 21.98 5.35
N GLY A 119 -8.36 21.91 4.33
CA GLY A 119 -8.47 22.94 3.30
C GLY A 119 -8.75 22.39 1.91
N GLY A 120 -8.99 23.31 0.96
CA GLY A 120 -9.31 22.98 -0.44
C GLY A 120 -8.07 22.92 -1.35
N SER A 121 -6.92 23.41 -0.89
CA SER A 121 -5.67 23.44 -1.66
C SER A 121 -4.48 22.92 -0.84
N PHE A 122 -3.38 22.56 -1.52
CA PHE A 122 -2.11 22.20 -0.83
C PHE A 122 -1.61 23.31 0.10
N SER A 123 -1.75 24.58 -0.30
CA SER A 123 -1.39 25.73 0.55
C SER A 123 -2.26 25.82 1.79
N ASP A 124 -3.56 25.60 1.68
CA ASP A 124 -4.48 25.66 2.82
C ASP A 124 -4.14 24.59 3.85
N VAL A 125 -3.81 23.38 3.38
CA VAL A 125 -3.38 22.28 4.26
C VAL A 125 -2.13 22.68 5.04
N LEU A 126 -1.11 23.22 4.37
CA LEU A 126 0.14 23.67 5.02
C LEU A 126 -0.10 24.83 5.99
N ILE A 127 -0.92 25.81 5.62
CA ILE A 127 -1.30 26.93 6.50
C ILE A 127 -2.01 26.38 7.74
N SER A 128 -2.92 25.43 7.56
CA SER A 128 -3.71 24.84 8.64
C SER A 128 -2.90 24.02 9.64
N LEU A 129 -1.78 23.44 9.21
CA LEU A 129 -0.82 22.80 10.12
C LEU A 129 -0.32 23.76 11.21
N VAL A 130 -0.25 25.06 10.90
CA VAL A 130 0.25 26.11 11.79
C VAL A 130 -0.90 26.92 12.41
N THR A 131 -1.91 27.29 11.63
CA THR A 131 -2.99 28.18 12.07
C THR A 131 -4.15 27.45 12.76
N ARG A 132 -4.29 26.13 12.55
CA ARG A 132 -5.37 25.31 13.10
C ARG A 132 -4.86 24.05 13.83
N PRO A 133 -3.90 24.15 14.77
CA PRO A 133 -3.29 22.99 15.41
C PRO A 133 -4.32 22.14 16.19
N GLY A 134 -5.36 22.76 16.77
CA GLY A 134 -6.44 22.03 17.43
C GLY A 134 -7.19 21.07 16.50
N GLN A 135 -7.43 21.49 15.25
CA GLN A 135 -8.07 20.66 14.24
C GLN A 135 -7.14 19.53 13.78
N VAL A 136 -5.85 19.82 13.60
CA VAL A 136 -4.83 18.80 13.27
C VAL A 136 -4.76 17.73 14.35
N LEU A 137 -4.77 18.13 15.62
CA LEU A 137 -4.76 17.21 16.76
C LEU A 137 -6.06 16.42 16.88
N GLN A 138 -7.20 17.03 16.57
CA GLN A 138 -8.49 16.33 16.54
C GLN A 138 -8.50 15.22 15.49
N VAL A 139 -8.04 15.51 14.27
CA VAL A 139 -7.91 14.53 13.18
C VAL A 139 -6.91 13.45 13.60
N ALA A 140 -5.70 13.82 14.01
CA ALA A 140 -4.66 12.88 14.42
C ALA A 140 -5.05 12.00 15.63
N GLY A 141 -5.91 12.51 16.51
CA GLY A 141 -6.39 11.85 17.72
C GLY A 141 -7.55 10.87 17.51
N GLU A 142 -8.05 10.70 16.29
CA GLU A 142 -9.12 9.72 16.03
C GLU A 142 -8.66 8.28 16.37
N PRO A 143 -9.54 7.42 16.91
CA PRO A 143 -9.16 6.10 17.41
C PRO A 143 -8.42 5.22 16.38
N LEU A 144 -8.84 5.24 15.11
CA LEU A 144 -8.20 4.46 14.05
C LEU A 144 -6.77 4.96 13.74
N ARG A 145 -6.52 6.26 13.86
CA ARG A 145 -5.22 6.90 13.65
C ARG A 145 -4.28 6.67 14.83
N LEU A 146 -4.81 6.65 16.05
CA LEU A 146 -4.04 6.23 17.22
C LEU A 146 -3.67 4.74 17.14
N ARG A 147 -4.61 3.88 16.71
CA ARG A 147 -4.32 2.46 16.42
C ARG A 147 -3.23 2.32 15.36
N TYR A 148 -3.27 3.12 14.30
CA TYR A 148 -2.24 3.13 13.28
C TYR A 148 -0.84 3.44 13.84
N LEU A 149 -0.71 4.49 14.66
CA LEU A 149 0.55 4.82 15.33
C LEU A 149 1.02 3.70 16.26
N PHE A 150 0.11 3.07 16.99
CA PHE A 150 0.41 1.90 17.81
C PHE A 150 0.97 0.76 16.96
N VAL A 151 0.27 0.34 15.90
CA VAL A 151 0.70 -0.75 15.01
C VAL A 151 2.02 -0.44 14.31
N LEU A 152 2.31 0.83 14.03
CA LEU A 152 3.58 1.26 13.44
C LEU A 152 4.76 1.15 14.41
N LEU A 153 4.57 1.47 15.70
CA LEU A 153 5.64 1.56 16.70
C LEU A 153 5.80 0.27 17.54
N ALA A 154 4.72 -0.48 17.74
CA ALA A 154 4.66 -1.65 18.60
C ALA A 154 5.60 -2.79 18.16
N PRO A 155 5.80 -3.11 16.86
CA PRO A 155 6.75 -4.15 16.44
C PRO A 155 8.19 -3.86 16.88
N PHE A 156 8.51 -2.60 17.16
CA PHE A 156 9.80 -2.15 17.66
C PHE A 156 9.83 -1.93 19.17
N GLY A 157 8.83 -2.43 19.89
CA GLY A 157 8.67 -2.25 21.34
C GLY A 157 8.70 -0.78 21.76
N PHE A 158 8.21 0.13 20.92
CA PHE A 158 8.25 1.58 21.15
C PHE A 158 9.65 2.17 21.36
N LEU A 159 10.73 1.41 21.11
CA LEU A 159 12.11 1.88 21.23
C LEU A 159 12.38 3.06 20.29
N SER A 160 11.64 3.11 19.18
CA SER A 160 11.67 4.19 18.20
C SER A 160 11.34 5.56 18.81
N LEU A 161 10.51 5.64 19.86
CA LEU A 161 10.20 6.90 20.56
C LEU A 161 11.44 7.50 21.25
N ALA A 162 12.40 6.67 21.65
CA ALA A 162 13.68 7.12 22.17
C ALA A 162 14.66 7.55 21.05
N GLY A 163 14.25 7.50 19.78
CA GLY A 163 14.98 7.95 18.58
C GLY A 163 14.29 9.11 17.82
N PRO A 164 13.81 10.18 18.49
CA PRO A 164 12.90 11.15 17.87
C PRO A 164 13.52 11.89 16.68
N GLU A 165 14.84 12.10 16.65
CA GLU A 165 15.49 12.75 15.51
C GLU A 165 15.43 11.94 14.22
N ILE A 166 15.32 10.61 14.32
CA ILE A 166 15.14 9.74 13.15
C ILE A 166 13.66 9.65 12.78
N LEU A 167 12.75 9.60 13.77
CA LEU A 167 11.30 9.66 13.52
C LEU A 167 10.89 10.96 12.82
N LEU A 168 11.54 12.09 13.16
CA LEU A 168 11.28 13.38 12.52
C LEU A 168 11.55 13.34 11.01
N LEU A 169 12.48 12.50 10.55
CA LEU A 169 12.77 12.35 9.11
C LEU A 169 11.60 11.72 8.35
N ALA A 170 10.75 10.96 9.04
CA ALA A 170 9.55 10.35 8.49
C ALA A 170 8.33 11.27 8.53
N ALA A 171 8.44 12.45 9.16
CA ALA A 171 7.31 13.33 9.45
C ALA A 171 6.45 13.70 8.23
N PRO A 172 7.01 14.03 7.04
CA PRO A 172 6.19 14.38 5.89
C PRO A 172 5.20 13.28 5.49
N LEU A 173 5.68 12.03 5.38
CA LEU A 173 4.82 10.90 5.03
C LEU A 173 3.93 10.47 6.20
N LEU A 174 4.43 10.55 7.43
CA LEU A 174 3.64 10.21 8.61
C LEU A 174 2.43 11.14 8.74
N LEU A 175 2.63 12.46 8.59
CA LEU A 175 1.56 13.45 8.62
C LEU A 175 0.61 13.29 7.43
N ALA A 176 1.13 13.04 6.22
CA ALA A 176 0.30 12.77 5.05
C ALA A 176 -0.63 11.57 5.27
N ASN A 177 -0.12 10.47 5.83
CA ASN A 177 -0.95 9.30 6.12
C ASN A 177 -1.94 9.56 7.26
N LEU A 178 -1.48 10.19 8.34
CA LEU A 178 -2.28 10.43 9.54
C LEU A 178 -3.41 11.43 9.30
N LEU A 179 -3.20 12.45 8.47
CA LEU A 179 -4.17 13.52 8.23
C LEU A 179 -5.08 13.27 7.01
N SER A 180 -4.90 12.14 6.35
CA SER A 180 -5.71 11.75 5.20
C SER A 180 -7.11 11.30 5.62
N ALA A 181 -8.11 11.62 4.80
CA ALA A 181 -9.46 11.08 4.84
C ALA A 181 -9.58 9.75 4.09
N PHE A 182 -8.52 9.27 3.44
CA PHE A 182 -8.50 7.97 2.76
C PHE A 182 -8.02 6.88 3.73
N PRO A 183 -8.93 5.99 4.23
CA PRO A 183 -8.62 5.08 5.34
C PRO A 183 -7.43 4.16 5.09
N PHE A 184 -7.22 3.77 3.82
CA PHE A 184 -6.13 2.87 3.48
C PHE A 184 -4.73 3.45 3.75
N GLN A 185 -4.55 4.78 3.82
CA GLN A 185 -3.24 5.38 4.15
C GLN A 185 -2.82 5.16 5.61
N TYR A 186 -3.79 5.01 6.52
CA TYR A 186 -3.55 4.75 7.94
C TYR A 186 -4.11 3.39 8.41
N SER A 187 -4.49 2.52 7.47
CA SER A 187 -4.97 1.15 7.81
C SER A 187 -3.84 0.22 8.25
N GLY A 188 -2.62 0.42 7.74
CA GLY A 188 -1.52 -0.54 7.87
C GLY A 188 -1.58 -1.73 6.90
N LEU A 189 -2.65 -1.85 6.11
CA LEU A 189 -2.89 -2.99 5.20
C LEU A 189 -2.26 -2.78 3.82
N LEU A 190 -2.24 -1.53 3.33
CA LEU A 190 -1.64 -1.18 2.05
C LEU A 190 -0.22 -0.63 2.20
N HIS A 191 0.43 -0.46 1.05
CA HIS A 191 1.85 -0.11 0.91
C HIS A 191 2.24 1.30 1.40
N TYR A 192 1.31 2.13 1.87
CA TYR A 192 1.56 3.54 2.27
C TYR A 192 2.50 3.67 3.48
N SER A 193 2.54 2.67 4.35
CA SER A 193 3.37 2.67 5.56
C SER A 193 4.78 2.13 5.32
N ALA A 194 5.04 1.51 4.16
CA ALA A 194 6.29 0.80 3.90
C ALA A 194 7.55 1.66 4.09
N PRO A 195 7.62 2.92 3.60
CA PRO A 195 8.80 3.76 3.83
C PRO A 195 8.98 4.16 5.31
N LEU A 196 7.88 4.33 6.06
CA LEU A 196 7.92 4.70 7.48
C LEU A 196 8.62 3.61 8.30
N ALA A 197 8.40 2.33 7.97
CA ALA A 197 9.02 1.21 8.65
C ALA A 197 10.55 1.30 8.70
N ALA A 198 11.19 1.82 7.63
CA ALA A 198 12.65 2.03 7.62
C ALA A 198 13.09 3.03 8.70
N TYR A 199 12.42 4.17 8.78
CA TYR A 199 12.74 5.19 9.78
C TYR A 199 12.43 4.74 11.19
N VAL A 200 11.30 4.06 11.41
CA VAL A 200 10.93 3.53 12.73
C VAL A 200 11.94 2.46 13.20
N ALA A 201 12.38 1.58 12.30
CA ALA A 201 13.41 0.59 12.60
C ALA A 201 14.74 1.24 13.00
N VAL A 202 15.21 2.22 12.23
CA VAL A 202 16.46 2.93 12.57
C VAL A 202 16.30 3.74 13.85
N ALA A 203 15.16 4.41 14.06
CA ALA A 203 14.87 5.11 15.30
C ALA A 203 14.93 4.16 16.51
N ALA A 204 14.42 2.93 16.38
CA ALA A 204 14.47 1.92 17.43
C ALA A 204 15.91 1.48 17.75
N VAL A 205 16.79 1.38 16.76
CA VAL A 205 18.23 1.11 16.98
C VAL A 205 18.86 2.23 17.82
N PHE A 206 18.62 3.50 17.45
CA PHE A 206 19.14 4.66 18.19
C PHE A 206 18.55 4.76 19.60
N GLY A 207 17.25 4.50 19.74
CA GLY A 207 16.57 4.45 21.02
C GLY A 207 17.10 3.37 21.96
N GLY A 208 17.30 2.16 21.44
CA GLY A 208 17.92 1.05 22.18
C GLY A 208 19.36 1.39 22.65
N GLN A 209 20.15 2.05 21.80
CA GLN A 209 21.49 2.53 22.18
C GLN A 209 21.43 3.55 23.33
N ARG A 210 20.47 4.47 23.32
CA ARG A 210 20.28 5.49 24.36
C ARG A 210 19.86 4.89 25.69
N LEU A 211 18.86 4.00 25.69
CA LEU A 211 18.42 3.30 26.90
C LEU A 211 19.58 2.51 27.54
N ARG A 212 20.45 1.92 26.71
CA ARG A 212 21.68 1.28 27.18
C ARG A 212 22.67 2.25 27.82
N SER A 213 22.80 3.49 27.30
CA SER A 213 23.68 4.51 27.89
C SER A 213 23.16 5.08 29.22
N LEU A 214 21.85 5.26 29.37
CA LEU A 214 21.26 5.72 30.64
C LEU A 214 21.55 4.75 31.78
N GLY A 215 21.45 3.45 31.52
CA GLY A 215 21.82 2.42 32.50
C GLY A 215 23.31 2.42 32.90
N ARG A 216 24.22 2.98 32.08
CA ARG A 216 25.66 3.06 32.42
C ARG A 216 25.93 4.14 33.46
N LEU A 217 25.18 5.25 33.44
CA LEU A 217 25.28 6.31 34.44
C LEU A 217 24.81 5.85 35.82
N ALA A 218 23.76 5.02 35.87
CA ALA A 218 23.26 4.41 37.11
C ALA A 218 24.15 3.27 37.68
N ALA A 219 25.18 2.84 36.95
CA ALA A 219 26.02 1.69 37.32
C ALA A 219 27.42 2.09 37.82
N VAL A 220 27.68 3.38 38.00
CA VAL A 220 28.93 3.93 38.55
C VAL A 220 28.97 3.60 40.04
N GLY A 221 29.58 2.48 40.41
CA GLY A 221 29.72 2.06 41.81
C GLY A 221 30.04 0.58 42.06
N LEU A 222 29.95 -0.30 41.05
CA LEU A 222 30.24 -1.74 41.21
C LEU A 222 31.20 -2.19 40.10
N HIS A 223 32.47 -2.47 40.42
CA HIS A 223 33.52 -2.68 39.41
C HIS A 223 33.56 -4.11 38.82
N ASP A 224 33.19 -5.16 39.57
CA ASP A 224 33.45 -6.55 39.15
C ASP A 224 32.43 -7.17 38.17
N HIS A 225 31.15 -6.79 38.20
CA HIS A 225 30.12 -7.40 37.34
C HIS A 225 29.77 -6.57 36.10
N ARG A 226 30.69 -5.73 35.62
CA ARG A 226 30.39 -4.75 34.57
C ARG A 226 30.09 -5.39 33.21
N ILE A 227 30.86 -6.39 32.80
CA ILE A 227 30.68 -7.08 31.51
C ILE A 227 29.37 -7.89 31.52
N TRP A 228 29.12 -8.67 32.58
CA TRP A 228 27.91 -9.48 32.74
C TRP A 228 26.62 -8.62 32.74
N ARG A 229 26.63 -7.45 33.39
CA ARG A 229 25.48 -6.53 33.40
C ARG A 229 25.17 -5.93 32.03
N VAL A 230 26.19 -5.65 31.20
CA VAL A 230 25.98 -5.13 29.84
C VAL A 230 25.36 -6.20 28.93
N HIS A 231 25.89 -7.43 28.98
CA HIS A 231 25.34 -8.55 28.20
C HIS A 231 23.92 -8.89 28.63
N ARG A 232 23.64 -8.92 29.95
CA ARG A 232 22.27 -9.13 30.46
C ARG A 232 21.29 -8.06 29.99
N ARG A 233 21.67 -6.78 30.03
CA ARG A 233 20.80 -5.69 29.53
C ARG A 233 20.55 -5.78 28.04
N MET A 234 21.56 -6.16 27.26
CA MET A 234 21.42 -6.37 25.82
C MET A 234 20.48 -7.54 25.54
N LEU A 235 20.65 -8.65 26.25
CA LEU A 235 19.74 -9.80 26.17
C LEU A 235 18.31 -9.42 26.51
N LEU A 236 18.09 -8.68 27.61
CA LEU A 236 16.74 -8.22 27.99
C LEU A 236 16.11 -7.31 26.93
N LEU A 237 16.88 -6.41 26.34
CA LEU A 237 16.39 -5.54 25.26
C LEU A 237 16.05 -6.35 24.00
N MET A 238 16.86 -7.37 23.68
CA MET A 238 16.61 -8.27 22.55
C MET A 238 15.37 -9.13 22.80
N VAL A 239 15.21 -9.72 23.98
CA VAL A 239 14.02 -10.48 24.36
C VAL A 239 12.78 -9.59 24.33
N TYR A 240 12.88 -8.37 24.88
CA TYR A 240 11.79 -7.39 24.83
C TYR A 240 11.37 -7.08 23.39
N LEU A 241 12.33 -6.74 22.53
CA LEU A 241 12.06 -6.48 21.11
C LEU A 241 11.47 -7.71 20.41
N LEU A 242 11.97 -8.91 20.71
CA LEU A 242 11.49 -10.15 20.15
C LEU A 242 10.04 -10.45 20.57
N VAL A 243 9.71 -10.28 21.85
CA VAL A 243 8.35 -10.45 22.38
C VAL A 243 7.38 -9.50 21.69
N TRP A 244 7.75 -8.23 21.55
CA TRP A 244 6.92 -7.24 20.84
C TRP A 244 6.77 -7.55 19.35
N SER A 245 7.87 -7.87 18.68
CA SER A 245 7.87 -8.19 17.25
C SER A 245 7.05 -9.45 16.95
N ILE A 246 7.23 -10.52 17.73
CA ILE A 246 6.46 -11.76 17.57
C ILE A 246 5.00 -11.53 17.95
N GLY A 247 4.73 -10.84 19.06
CA GLY A 247 3.38 -10.52 19.49
C GLY A 247 2.60 -9.71 18.45
N CYS A 248 3.24 -8.71 17.85
CA CYS A 248 2.65 -7.95 16.74
C CYS A 248 2.49 -8.80 15.48
N GLN A 249 3.43 -9.72 15.19
CA GLN A 249 3.29 -10.63 14.06
C GLN A 249 2.11 -11.59 14.23
N ILE A 250 1.89 -12.09 15.44
CA ILE A 250 0.74 -12.93 15.78
C ILE A 250 -0.55 -12.11 15.69
N ALA A 251 -0.57 -10.89 16.24
CA ALA A 251 -1.79 -10.08 16.31
C ALA A 251 -2.19 -9.43 14.97
N PHE A 252 -1.22 -9.01 14.15
CA PHE A 252 -1.45 -8.14 12.99
C PHE A 252 -0.68 -8.55 11.73
N GLY A 253 0.08 -9.65 11.76
CA GLY A 253 1.00 -10.02 10.70
C GLY A 253 0.37 -10.83 9.57
N PHE A 254 1.00 -10.76 8.39
CA PHE A 254 0.65 -11.51 7.18
C PHE A 254 1.57 -12.72 6.94
N THR A 255 2.07 -13.34 7.99
CA THR A 255 2.82 -14.61 7.90
C THR A 255 1.97 -15.75 8.43
N PRO A 256 2.33 -17.03 8.20
CA PRO A 256 1.60 -18.19 8.72
C PRO A 256 1.27 -18.18 10.23
N ILE A 257 2.06 -17.51 11.07
CA ILE A 257 1.81 -17.39 12.52
C ILE A 257 0.88 -16.22 12.90
N GLY A 258 0.50 -15.38 11.93
CA GLY A 258 -0.34 -14.20 12.15
C GLY A 258 -1.82 -14.54 12.12
N HIS A 259 -2.62 -13.76 12.84
CA HIS A 259 -4.06 -13.92 12.99
C HIS A 259 -4.76 -14.10 11.65
N ASN A 260 -4.41 -13.31 10.63
CA ASN A 260 -5.02 -13.36 9.30
C ASN A 260 -4.86 -14.74 8.62
N PHE A 261 -3.77 -15.47 8.89
CA PHE A 261 -3.54 -16.81 8.35
C PHE A 261 -4.20 -17.94 9.16
N GLN A 262 -4.67 -17.66 10.38
CA GLN A 262 -5.35 -18.66 11.21
C GLN A 262 -6.75 -18.98 10.67
N TYR A 263 -7.40 -18.02 10.01
CA TYR A 263 -8.74 -18.17 9.44
C TYR A 263 -8.70 -18.51 7.94
N TYR A 264 -7.71 -17.98 7.22
CA TYR A 264 -7.62 -18.11 5.77
C TYR A 264 -6.24 -18.62 5.35
N TRP A 265 -6.10 -19.94 5.22
CA TRP A 265 -4.95 -20.51 4.51
C TRP A 265 -5.23 -20.46 3.00
N PRO A 266 -4.46 -19.70 2.20
CA PRO A 266 -4.70 -19.61 0.77
C PRO A 266 -4.47 -20.97 0.13
N SER A 267 -5.56 -21.61 -0.31
CA SER A 267 -5.54 -22.87 -1.04
C SER A 267 -6.19 -22.64 -2.40
N PRO A 268 -5.46 -22.88 -3.51
CA PRO A 268 -6.04 -22.77 -4.85
C PRO A 268 -7.26 -23.67 -4.99
N THR A 269 -8.39 -23.07 -5.31
CA THR A 269 -9.66 -23.74 -5.57
C THR A 269 -9.69 -24.34 -6.98
N ALA A 270 -10.75 -25.08 -7.32
CA ALA A 270 -10.96 -25.53 -8.69
C ALA A 270 -11.14 -24.34 -9.64
N HIS A 271 -11.86 -23.31 -9.17
CA HIS A 271 -12.04 -22.03 -9.85
C HIS A 271 -10.68 -21.34 -10.14
N ASP A 272 -9.81 -21.19 -9.15
CA ASP A 272 -8.49 -20.53 -9.34
C ASP A 272 -7.62 -21.25 -10.38
N ARG A 273 -7.73 -22.57 -10.47
CA ARG A 273 -6.98 -23.38 -11.44
C ARG A 273 -7.44 -23.14 -12.89
N LEU A 274 -8.66 -22.66 -13.10
CA LEU A 274 -9.15 -22.34 -14.45
C LEU A 274 -8.43 -21.14 -15.06
N LEU A 275 -7.82 -20.25 -14.27
CA LEU A 275 -7.09 -19.11 -14.80
C LEU A 275 -6.01 -19.54 -15.83
N ALA A 276 -5.38 -20.70 -15.64
CA ALA A 276 -4.39 -21.23 -16.57
C ALA A 276 -4.97 -21.50 -17.98
N ARG A 277 -6.25 -21.91 -18.09
CA ARG A 277 -6.98 -22.10 -19.37
C ARG A 277 -7.09 -20.78 -20.13
N PHE A 278 -7.41 -19.70 -19.44
CA PHE A 278 -7.56 -18.37 -20.06
C PHE A 278 -6.21 -17.73 -20.39
N GLN A 279 -5.21 -17.91 -19.52
CA GLN A 279 -3.85 -17.43 -19.77
C GLN A 279 -3.26 -18.01 -21.05
N ALA A 280 -3.46 -19.30 -21.31
CA ALA A 280 -2.94 -19.97 -22.50
C ALA A 280 -3.51 -19.42 -23.82
N GLN A 281 -4.64 -18.73 -23.76
CA GLN A 281 -5.34 -18.18 -24.94
C GLN A 281 -4.98 -16.72 -25.24
N ILE A 282 -4.32 -16.02 -24.32
CA ILE A 282 -3.96 -14.62 -24.46
C ILE A 282 -2.48 -14.55 -24.81
N PRO A 283 -2.09 -14.02 -25.98
CA PRO A 283 -0.68 -13.83 -26.32
C PRO A 283 0.08 -13.05 -25.24
N ALA A 284 1.37 -13.35 -25.09
CA ALA A 284 2.19 -12.82 -23.99
C ALA A 284 2.41 -11.30 -24.07
N ASP A 285 2.30 -10.72 -25.27
CA ASP A 285 2.53 -9.32 -25.60
C ASP A 285 1.24 -8.56 -25.96
N ALA A 286 0.11 -9.27 -26.16
CA ALA A 286 -1.15 -8.66 -26.52
C ALA A 286 -1.66 -7.71 -25.40
N PRO A 287 -2.07 -6.47 -25.75
CA PRO A 287 -2.71 -5.56 -24.81
C PRO A 287 -3.96 -6.17 -24.15
N LEU A 288 -4.03 -6.11 -22.82
CA LEU A 288 -5.10 -6.75 -22.04
C LEU A 288 -5.71 -5.75 -21.05
N SER A 289 -7.03 -5.75 -20.91
CA SER A 289 -7.74 -5.15 -19.79
C SER A 289 -8.25 -6.24 -18.86
N THR A 290 -7.94 -6.16 -17.57
CA THR A 290 -8.31 -7.22 -16.61
C THR A 290 -8.58 -6.67 -15.22
N MET A 291 -9.22 -7.47 -14.37
CA MET A 291 -9.53 -7.12 -12.98
C MET A 291 -8.29 -7.09 -12.08
N PRO A 292 -8.28 -6.29 -10.98
CA PRO A 292 -7.14 -6.22 -10.05
C PRO A 292 -6.71 -7.55 -9.45
N SER A 293 -7.64 -8.47 -9.23
CA SER A 293 -7.37 -9.84 -8.74
C SER A 293 -6.51 -10.63 -9.72
N LEU A 294 -6.74 -10.45 -11.02
CA LEU A 294 -6.03 -11.15 -12.10
C LEU A 294 -4.77 -10.42 -12.57
N HIS A 295 -4.73 -9.10 -12.41
CA HIS A 295 -3.68 -8.21 -12.92
C HIS A 295 -2.23 -8.66 -12.64
N PRO A 296 -1.85 -9.15 -11.44
CA PRO A 296 -0.48 -9.60 -11.16
C PRO A 296 0.00 -10.70 -12.11
N HIS A 297 -0.92 -11.58 -12.54
CA HIS A 297 -0.60 -12.70 -13.42
C HIS A 297 -0.26 -12.30 -14.86
N PHE A 298 -0.62 -11.08 -15.27
CA PHE A 298 -0.41 -10.57 -16.63
C PHE A 298 0.62 -9.44 -16.69
N SER A 299 1.24 -9.09 -15.54
CA SER A 299 2.08 -7.90 -15.32
C SER A 299 3.39 -7.83 -16.12
N HIS A 300 3.75 -8.89 -16.85
CA HIS A 300 4.91 -8.92 -17.75
C HIS A 300 4.66 -8.23 -19.11
N ARG A 301 3.41 -7.82 -19.39
CA ARG A 301 3.01 -7.13 -20.63
C ARG A 301 3.43 -5.66 -20.63
N GLN A 302 3.71 -5.13 -21.82
CA GLN A 302 3.94 -3.69 -22.01
C GLN A 302 2.66 -2.88 -21.79
N HIS A 303 1.51 -3.36 -22.29
CA HIS A 303 0.21 -2.71 -22.14
C HIS A 303 -0.74 -3.62 -21.35
N LEU A 304 -1.03 -3.22 -20.12
CA LEU A 304 -1.96 -3.89 -19.23
C LEU A 304 -2.81 -2.84 -18.54
N TYR A 305 -4.11 -2.91 -18.74
CA TYR A 305 -5.08 -1.96 -18.21
C TYR A 305 -5.89 -2.60 -17.09
N ARG A 306 -6.25 -1.77 -16.12
CA ARG A 306 -7.18 -2.15 -15.06
C ARG A 306 -8.60 -1.88 -15.56
N PHE A 307 -9.39 -2.94 -15.68
CA PHE A 307 -10.82 -2.82 -15.99
C PHE A 307 -11.51 -1.86 -14.98
N PRO A 308 -12.35 -0.92 -15.44
CA PRO A 308 -13.06 -0.87 -16.73
C PRO A 308 -12.34 -0.15 -17.88
N VAL A 309 -11.08 0.28 -17.70
CA VAL A 309 -10.33 0.95 -18.78
C VAL A 309 -9.98 -0.06 -19.87
N ILE A 310 -10.62 0.05 -21.03
CA ILE A 310 -10.38 -0.85 -22.17
C ILE A 310 -9.21 -0.38 -23.03
N ALA A 311 -9.12 0.93 -23.34
CA ALA A 311 -8.05 1.52 -24.17
C ALA A 311 -7.78 0.72 -25.46
N GLU A 312 -6.51 0.47 -25.80
CA GLU A 312 -6.07 -0.35 -26.95
C GLU A 312 -6.07 -1.86 -26.69
N SER A 313 -6.74 -2.34 -25.62
CA SER A 313 -6.78 -3.76 -25.29
C SER A 313 -7.35 -4.58 -26.44
N GLN A 314 -6.65 -5.67 -26.79
CA GLN A 314 -7.13 -6.69 -27.72
C GLN A 314 -7.93 -7.77 -27.00
N TYR A 315 -7.71 -7.92 -25.70
CA TYR A 315 -8.40 -8.89 -24.85
C TYR A 315 -8.97 -8.20 -23.61
N VAL A 316 -10.11 -8.70 -23.13
CA VAL A 316 -10.66 -8.37 -21.82
C VAL A 316 -10.87 -9.67 -21.06
N LEU A 317 -10.25 -9.81 -19.88
CA LEU A 317 -10.42 -10.97 -19.01
C LEU A 317 -11.07 -10.53 -17.70
N LEU A 318 -12.22 -11.11 -17.39
CA LEU A 318 -12.99 -10.83 -16.19
C LEU A 318 -13.15 -12.11 -15.37
N ASP A 319 -13.27 -11.95 -14.07
CA ASP A 319 -13.68 -12.98 -13.12
C ASP A 319 -14.83 -12.40 -12.29
N VAL A 320 -16.06 -12.75 -12.67
CA VAL A 320 -17.28 -12.25 -12.01
C VAL A 320 -17.60 -13.01 -10.72
N ALA A 321 -16.95 -14.15 -10.50
CA ALA A 321 -17.09 -14.96 -9.29
C ALA A 321 -16.13 -14.50 -8.18
N ALA A 322 -15.10 -13.71 -8.52
CA ALA A 322 -14.18 -13.12 -7.57
C ALA A 322 -14.92 -12.36 -6.46
N GLN A 323 -14.76 -12.84 -5.22
CA GLN A 323 -15.31 -12.19 -4.02
C GLN A 323 -14.62 -10.85 -3.70
N SER A 324 -13.47 -10.56 -4.32
CA SER A 324 -12.66 -9.38 -4.06
C SER A 324 -13.07 -8.19 -4.95
N GLY A 325 -14.22 -7.58 -4.61
CA GLY A 325 -14.90 -6.49 -5.30
C GLY A 325 -14.21 -5.12 -5.32
N TRP A 326 -12.98 -5.02 -5.80
CA TRP A 326 -12.21 -3.76 -5.72
C TRP A 326 -12.22 -2.88 -6.97
N ALA A 327 -13.17 -2.99 -7.90
CA ALA A 327 -13.16 -2.06 -9.03
C ALA A 327 -14.51 -1.63 -9.59
N VAL A 328 -15.46 -2.54 -9.85
CA VAL A 328 -16.66 -2.22 -10.63
C VAL A 328 -17.87 -2.91 -10.02
N HIS A 329 -18.98 -2.18 -9.87
CA HIS A 329 -20.24 -2.76 -9.38
C HIS A 329 -20.75 -3.81 -10.39
N PRO A 330 -21.31 -4.96 -9.97
CA PRO A 330 -21.71 -6.01 -10.91
C PRO A 330 -22.63 -5.54 -12.04
N VAL A 331 -23.57 -4.65 -11.75
CA VAL A 331 -24.47 -4.04 -12.76
C VAL A 331 -23.69 -3.19 -13.77
N GLU A 332 -22.71 -2.41 -13.30
CA GLU A 332 -21.87 -1.59 -14.18
C GLU A 332 -20.97 -2.48 -15.06
N MET A 333 -20.44 -3.56 -14.48
CA MET A 333 -19.65 -4.55 -15.23
C MET A 333 -20.48 -5.20 -16.33
N GLN A 334 -21.72 -5.61 -16.02
CA GLN A 334 -22.66 -6.14 -17.00
C GLN A 334 -22.92 -5.13 -18.12
N GLN A 335 -23.25 -3.88 -17.77
CA GLN A 335 -23.50 -2.82 -18.76
C GLN A 335 -22.30 -2.58 -19.69
N ILE A 336 -21.07 -2.63 -19.15
CA ILE A 336 -19.86 -2.49 -19.96
C ILE A 336 -19.69 -3.69 -20.89
N VAL A 337 -19.86 -4.92 -20.39
CA VAL A 337 -19.76 -6.14 -21.22
C VAL A 337 -20.80 -6.14 -22.32
N ASP A 338 -22.06 -5.82 -22.01
CA ASP A 338 -23.14 -5.71 -22.98
C ASP A 338 -22.83 -4.61 -24.01
N GLY A 339 -22.27 -3.49 -23.58
CA GLY A 339 -21.78 -2.42 -24.45
C GLY A 339 -20.67 -2.88 -25.42
N LEU A 340 -19.71 -3.66 -24.94
CA LEU A 340 -18.64 -4.22 -25.79
C LEU A 340 -19.20 -5.23 -26.81
N LEU A 341 -20.07 -6.12 -26.38
CA LEU A 341 -20.66 -7.15 -27.23
C LEU A 341 -21.64 -6.57 -28.26
N SER A 342 -22.40 -5.53 -27.89
CA SER A 342 -23.31 -4.82 -28.80
C SER A 342 -22.61 -3.90 -29.79
N SER A 343 -21.34 -3.53 -29.56
CA SER A 343 -20.58 -2.72 -30.51
C SER A 343 -20.26 -3.49 -31.81
N GLY A 344 -20.24 -4.81 -31.75
CA GLY A 344 -19.82 -5.68 -32.86
C GLY A 344 -18.29 -5.77 -33.03
N ASP A 345 -17.50 -5.04 -32.24
CA ASP A 345 -16.03 -5.07 -32.29
C ASP A 345 -15.44 -6.15 -31.39
N TRP A 346 -16.26 -6.79 -30.56
CA TRP A 346 -15.83 -7.77 -29.56
C TRP A 346 -16.62 -9.06 -29.71
N THR A 347 -15.92 -10.17 -29.48
CA THR A 347 -16.51 -11.51 -29.43
C THR A 347 -16.17 -12.17 -28.10
N VAL A 348 -17.10 -12.95 -27.59
CA VAL A 348 -16.85 -13.93 -26.53
C VAL A 348 -15.91 -14.99 -27.12
N GLN A 349 -14.72 -15.13 -26.54
CA GLN A 349 -13.74 -16.14 -26.96
C GLN A 349 -13.86 -17.41 -26.10
N ASP A 350 -14.00 -17.23 -24.79
CA ASP A 350 -14.15 -18.34 -23.84
C ASP A 350 -14.86 -17.87 -22.57
N GLY A 351 -15.49 -18.80 -21.85
CA GLY A 351 -16.13 -18.53 -20.57
C GLY A 351 -16.35 -19.81 -19.77
N ALA A 352 -15.97 -19.79 -18.51
CA ALA A 352 -16.11 -20.93 -17.60
C ALA A 352 -16.08 -20.45 -16.15
N ASP A 353 -17.04 -20.89 -15.35
CA ASP A 353 -17.07 -20.67 -13.90
C ASP A 353 -16.88 -19.21 -13.49
N GLY A 354 -17.54 -18.28 -14.18
CA GLY A 354 -17.47 -16.85 -13.91
C GLY A 354 -16.26 -16.14 -14.54
N TYR A 355 -15.30 -16.87 -15.11
CA TYR A 355 -14.31 -16.25 -16.00
C TYR A 355 -14.92 -15.96 -17.36
N LEU A 356 -14.71 -14.74 -17.86
CA LEU A 356 -15.12 -14.32 -19.20
C LEU A 356 -13.93 -13.72 -19.95
N LEU A 357 -13.63 -14.29 -21.12
CA LEU A 357 -12.61 -13.79 -22.02
C LEU A 357 -13.26 -13.24 -23.29
N LEU A 358 -13.09 -11.93 -23.50
CA LEU A 358 -13.47 -11.26 -24.73
C LEU A 358 -12.22 -10.99 -25.59
N ARG A 359 -12.37 -11.10 -26.91
CA ARG A 359 -11.35 -10.72 -27.89
C ARG A 359 -11.91 -9.66 -28.82
N ARG A 360 -11.10 -8.66 -29.13
CA ARG A 360 -11.40 -7.66 -30.15
C ARG A 360 -11.27 -8.28 -31.54
N LEU A 361 -12.28 -8.10 -32.38
CA LEU A 361 -12.28 -8.55 -33.76
C LEU A 361 -11.37 -7.65 -34.61
N ASP A 362 -10.76 -8.25 -35.63
CA ASP A 362 -10.05 -7.49 -36.66
C ASP A 362 -11.09 -6.83 -37.57
N PRO A 363 -11.10 -5.49 -37.73
CA PRO A 363 -12.01 -4.80 -38.64
C PRO A 363 -11.92 -5.29 -40.10
N ALA A 364 -10.78 -5.86 -40.51
CA ALA A 364 -10.58 -6.43 -41.83
C ALA A 364 -11.04 -7.90 -41.94
N GLY A 365 -11.39 -8.54 -40.81
CA GLY A 365 -11.85 -9.92 -40.75
C GLY A 365 -13.34 -10.06 -41.05
N ASN A 366 -13.73 -11.19 -41.67
CA ASN A 366 -15.13 -11.55 -41.90
C ASN A 366 -15.73 -12.37 -40.74
N GLU A 367 -15.13 -12.30 -39.55
CA GLU A 367 -15.56 -13.06 -38.38
C GLU A 367 -16.81 -12.41 -37.76
N GLN A 368 -17.85 -13.21 -37.50
CA GLN A 368 -19.06 -12.73 -36.84
C GLN A 368 -18.85 -12.77 -35.33
N ALA A 369 -19.20 -11.67 -34.65
CA ALA A 369 -19.15 -11.58 -33.20
C ALA A 369 -20.09 -12.61 -32.54
N VAL A 370 -19.52 -13.47 -31.70
CA VAL A 370 -20.28 -14.33 -30.79
C VAL A 370 -20.55 -13.53 -29.53
N THR A 371 -21.82 -13.23 -29.25
CA THR A 371 -22.24 -12.48 -28.06
C THR A 371 -22.83 -13.38 -26.97
N ALA A 372 -23.20 -14.61 -27.32
CA ALA A 372 -23.74 -15.57 -26.37
C ALA A 372 -22.65 -16.09 -25.42
N LEU A 373 -22.93 -16.02 -24.11
CA LEU A 373 -22.05 -16.60 -23.09
C LEU A 373 -22.20 -18.14 -23.09
N PRO A 374 -21.09 -18.90 -23.05
CA PRO A 374 -21.15 -20.36 -23.02
C PRO A 374 -21.80 -20.85 -21.73
N ALA A 375 -22.47 -22.02 -21.77
CA ALA A 375 -23.14 -22.57 -20.58
C ALA A 375 -22.18 -22.78 -19.40
N GLU A 376 -20.93 -23.17 -19.67
CA GLU A 376 -19.88 -23.32 -18.66
C GLU A 376 -19.60 -22.02 -17.89
N PHE A 377 -19.81 -20.84 -18.49
CA PHE A 377 -19.63 -19.55 -17.82
C PHE A 377 -20.48 -19.47 -16.56
N PHE A 378 -21.72 -19.96 -16.59
CA PHE A 378 -22.68 -19.84 -15.50
C PHE A 378 -22.47 -20.84 -14.36
N SER A 379 -21.45 -21.70 -14.42
CA SER A 379 -21.23 -22.71 -13.37
C SER A 379 -20.91 -22.12 -12.00
N PHE A 380 -20.38 -20.88 -11.92
CA PHE A 380 -20.10 -20.20 -10.65
C PHE A 380 -21.36 -19.93 -9.82
N ALA A 381 -22.52 -19.83 -10.49
CA ALA A 381 -23.81 -19.64 -9.87
C ALA A 381 -24.48 -20.97 -9.48
N SER A 382 -23.87 -22.11 -9.85
CA SER A 382 -24.40 -23.42 -9.48
C SER A 382 -24.17 -23.69 -7.99
N PRO A 383 -25.19 -24.18 -7.26
CA PRO A 383 -25.09 -24.35 -5.82
C PRO A 383 -24.04 -25.41 -5.45
N SER A 384 -23.06 -25.02 -4.63
CA SER A 384 -22.10 -25.93 -4.04
C SER A 384 -22.61 -26.45 -2.68
N GLY A 385 -23.66 -27.28 -2.69
CA GLY A 385 -24.21 -27.91 -1.48
C GLY A 385 -25.55 -27.36 -1.00
N GLN A 386 -25.98 -27.78 0.19
CA GLN A 386 -27.22 -27.32 0.83
C GLN A 386 -26.97 -26.04 1.64
N PRO A 387 -27.93 -25.09 1.66
CA PRO A 387 -27.79 -23.86 2.46
C PRO A 387 -27.71 -24.17 3.95
N GLN A 388 -26.90 -23.40 4.68
CA GLN A 388 -26.78 -23.43 6.13
C GLN A 388 -28.13 -23.16 6.81
N HIS A 389 -28.89 -22.22 6.28
CA HIS A 389 -30.22 -21.85 6.74
C HIS A 389 -31.24 -22.09 5.62
N PRO A 390 -31.89 -23.26 5.57
CA PRO A 390 -32.91 -23.53 4.57
C PRO A 390 -34.14 -22.65 4.77
N THR A 391 -34.76 -22.26 3.68
CA THR A 391 -36.01 -21.47 3.63
C THR A 391 -36.98 -22.07 2.62
N ASP A 392 -38.25 -21.68 2.73
CA ASP A 392 -39.30 -22.10 1.80
C ASP A 392 -40.17 -20.89 1.39
N ILE A 393 -39.51 -19.83 0.93
CA ILE A 393 -40.17 -18.59 0.54
C ILE A 393 -40.29 -18.57 -0.98
N THR A 394 -41.53 -18.50 -1.47
CA THR A 394 -41.82 -18.38 -2.90
C THR A 394 -42.32 -16.97 -3.21
N ILE A 395 -41.70 -16.34 -4.21
CA ILE A 395 -42.01 -14.99 -4.69
C ILE A 395 -42.74 -15.13 -6.02
N ASN A 396 -43.96 -14.59 -6.10
CA ASN A 396 -44.81 -14.57 -7.30
C ASN A 396 -45.10 -15.94 -7.94
N GLY A 397 -44.82 -17.06 -7.25
CA GLY A 397 -44.95 -18.41 -7.83
C GLY A 397 -43.80 -18.83 -8.76
N GLU A 398 -42.90 -17.91 -9.10
CA GLU A 398 -41.88 -18.09 -10.14
C GLU A 398 -40.47 -18.31 -9.57
N LEU A 399 -40.19 -17.76 -8.38
CA LEU A 399 -38.86 -17.77 -7.77
C LEU A 399 -38.92 -18.23 -6.32
N LYS A 400 -38.10 -19.22 -5.97
CA LYS A 400 -38.01 -19.76 -4.62
C LYS A 400 -36.66 -19.42 -3.99
N LEU A 401 -36.70 -18.82 -2.80
CA LEU A 401 -35.53 -18.73 -1.92
C LEU A 401 -35.41 -20.06 -1.17
N VAL A 402 -34.40 -20.84 -1.54
CA VAL A 402 -34.11 -22.18 -1.00
C VAL A 402 -33.41 -22.09 0.35
N GLY A 403 -32.63 -21.03 0.57
CA GLY A 403 -31.96 -20.78 1.84
C GLY A 403 -30.88 -19.73 1.72
N TYR A 404 -30.11 -19.57 2.78
CA TYR A 404 -28.97 -18.67 2.82
C TYR A 404 -27.83 -19.17 3.70
N ASP A 405 -26.62 -18.70 3.41
CA ASP A 405 -25.46 -18.81 4.30
C ASP A 405 -25.07 -17.44 4.81
N ILE A 406 -24.55 -17.40 6.04
CA ILE A 406 -23.92 -16.20 6.60
C ILE A 406 -22.43 -16.28 6.29
N LEU A 407 -21.92 -15.27 5.60
CA LEU A 407 -20.51 -15.14 5.24
C LEU A 407 -19.87 -14.08 6.15
N ASP A 408 -19.36 -14.50 7.30
CA ASP A 408 -18.69 -13.58 8.22
C ASP A 408 -17.21 -13.44 7.86
N ASP A 409 -16.81 -12.19 7.61
CA ASP A 409 -15.44 -11.75 7.47
C ASP A 409 -15.02 -11.00 8.74
N GLU A 410 -14.40 -11.73 9.67
CA GLU A 410 -13.92 -11.17 10.94
C GLU A 410 -12.85 -10.07 10.75
N GLU A 411 -12.04 -10.16 9.68
CA GLU A 411 -10.96 -9.21 9.41
C GLU A 411 -11.53 -7.83 9.04
N TRP A 412 -12.52 -7.83 8.15
CA TRP A 412 -13.17 -6.61 7.68
C TRP A 412 -14.40 -6.23 8.49
N ARG A 413 -14.82 -7.07 9.44
CA ARG A 413 -16.08 -6.96 10.20
C ARG A 413 -17.27 -6.81 9.27
N GLN A 414 -17.26 -7.59 8.20
CA GLN A 414 -18.32 -7.62 7.22
C GLN A 414 -19.10 -8.92 7.39
N THR A 415 -20.42 -8.81 7.42
CA THR A 415 -21.30 -9.96 7.34
C THR A 415 -21.99 -9.90 5.99
N GLY A 416 -21.62 -10.83 5.12
CA GLY A 416 -22.30 -11.08 3.86
C GLY A 416 -23.38 -12.13 4.02
N VAL A 417 -24.29 -12.20 3.05
CA VAL A 417 -25.27 -13.28 2.95
C VAL A 417 -25.17 -13.86 1.55
N ARG A 418 -24.98 -15.18 1.46
CA ARG A 418 -25.13 -15.91 0.21
C ARG A 418 -26.55 -16.44 0.12
N LEU A 419 -27.27 -16.05 -0.92
CA LEU A 419 -28.65 -16.48 -1.14
C LEU A 419 -28.70 -17.60 -2.17
N TYR A 420 -29.49 -18.63 -1.87
CA TYR A 420 -29.73 -19.75 -2.78
C TYR A 420 -31.11 -19.61 -3.38
N TRP A 421 -31.14 -19.43 -4.70
CA TRP A 421 -32.38 -19.21 -5.46
C TRP A 421 -32.64 -20.39 -6.40
N GLN A 422 -33.92 -20.71 -6.57
CA GLN A 422 -34.41 -21.67 -7.55
C GLN A 422 -35.51 -21.02 -8.38
N ALA A 423 -35.31 -20.95 -9.69
CA ALA A 423 -36.39 -20.61 -10.61
C ALA A 423 -37.35 -21.82 -10.70
N LEU A 424 -38.64 -21.58 -10.44
CA LEU A 424 -39.72 -22.57 -10.56
C LEU A 424 -40.26 -22.60 -11.99
N GLU A 425 -40.19 -21.47 -12.69
CA GLU A 425 -40.51 -21.28 -14.10
C GLU A 425 -39.42 -20.45 -14.78
N PRO A 426 -39.33 -20.44 -16.13
CA PRO A 426 -38.41 -19.55 -16.84
C PRO A 426 -38.68 -18.09 -16.47
N LEU A 427 -37.65 -17.40 -15.93
CA LEU A 427 -37.77 -16.00 -15.56
C LEU A 427 -37.73 -15.11 -16.81
N PRO A 428 -38.47 -13.98 -16.82
CA PRO A 428 -38.40 -13.01 -17.91
C PRO A 428 -36.98 -12.46 -18.04
N ALA A 429 -36.55 -12.30 -19.29
CA ALA A 429 -35.22 -11.82 -19.68
C ALA A 429 -35.02 -10.32 -19.42
#